data_AF-A0A3M1MZ53-F1
#
_entry.id   AF-A0A3M1MZ53-F1
#
_cell.length_a   1.000
_cell.length_b   1.000
_cell.length_c   1.000
_cell.angle_alpha   90.00
_cell.angle_beta   90.00
_cell.angle_gamma   90.00
#
_symmetry.space_group_name_H-M   'P 1'
#
loop_
_entity.id
_entity.type
_entity.pdbx_description
1 polymer ?
#
loop_
_entity_poly.entity_id
_entity_poly.type
_entity_poly.pdbx_seq_one_letter_code
_entity_poly.pdbx_strand_id
1 'polypeptide(L)'
;ASAMLGREFRSRGGSAPMLRLLSGIFLMVGCAAFIGCPIKLFLRLTAGDLTTLAGLAGLFAGVWIGLKGLAAGVSFERPGRAGGSAGFWLPVLALAGVSVYWLRPEFIQFSVRGSGAQHAPVMAALGSGLLLGGLAQRSRFCVTGSVRDTLLLGRRNPLLWGLGAFVVVALLVNLASGQFRPGLYGQPGAHLEHLWSFLGMLLVGWLSVLIGGCPFRQLIKAGEGDADAGLVVVGMLLGAGLVQAWGLAATAAGVPLYGKIAVLVGLAFTSINVLLARRTDG
;
A
#
# COMPACT_ATOMS: atom_id res chain seq x y z
N ALA A 1 13.03 -13.89 8.13
CA ALA A 1 13.77 -15.08 7.66
C ALA A 1 14.46 -14.83 6.32
N SER A 2 13.74 -14.60 5.22
CA SER A 2 14.33 -14.43 3.87
C SER A 2 15.39 -13.34 3.76
N ALA A 3 15.20 -12.18 4.40
CA ALA A 3 16.20 -11.10 4.44
C ALA A 3 17.49 -11.45 5.21
N MET A 4 17.38 -12.28 6.25
CA MET A 4 18.54 -12.73 7.03
C MET A 4 19.32 -13.79 6.25
N LEU A 5 18.61 -14.74 5.61
CA LEU A 5 19.20 -15.75 4.73
C LEU A 5 19.86 -15.14 3.48
N GLY A 6 19.28 -14.07 2.92
CA GLY A 6 19.82 -13.37 1.76
C GLY A 6 20.94 -12.36 2.08
N ARG A 7 21.31 -12.17 3.37
CA ARG A 7 22.19 -11.07 3.82
C ARG A 7 21.74 -9.67 3.38
N GLU A 8 20.45 -9.50 3.11
CA GLU A 8 19.83 -8.24 2.71
C GLU A 8 19.31 -7.44 3.91
N PHE A 9 19.24 -8.07 5.10
CA PHE A 9 18.83 -7.39 6.32
C PHE A 9 19.85 -6.30 6.71
N ARG A 10 19.41 -5.04 6.74
CA ARG A 10 20.24 -3.89 7.12
C ARG A 10 19.41 -2.92 7.95
N SER A 11 19.77 -2.76 9.23
CA SER A 11 19.16 -1.74 10.09
C SER A 11 19.45 -0.34 9.53
N ARG A 12 18.40 0.34 9.08
CA ARG A 12 18.43 1.70 8.54
C ARG A 12 17.27 2.47 9.14
N GLY A 13 17.46 3.76 9.40
CA GLY A 13 16.38 4.59 9.94
C GLY A 13 16.85 5.97 10.40
N GLY A 14 15.93 6.69 11.04
CA GLY A 14 16.21 7.97 11.70
C GLY A 14 15.85 9.19 10.88
N SER A 15 14.94 9.06 9.90
CA SER A 15 14.53 10.18 9.05
C SER A 15 13.05 10.50 9.20
N ALA A 16 12.75 11.76 9.54
CA ALA A 16 11.41 12.33 9.63
C ALA A 16 10.32 11.37 10.19
N PRO A 17 10.45 10.88 11.44
CA PRO A 17 9.63 9.77 11.93
C PRO A 17 8.12 10.11 11.97
N MET A 18 7.75 11.27 12.51
CA MET A 18 6.34 11.68 12.57
C MET A 18 5.70 11.76 11.18
N LEU A 19 6.41 12.32 10.21
CA LEU A 19 5.98 12.40 8.82
C LEU A 19 5.71 11.02 8.21
N ARG A 20 6.57 10.03 8.48
CA ARG A 20 6.40 8.66 7.97
C ARG A 20 5.24 7.93 8.64
N LEU A 21 5.05 8.12 9.95
CA LEU A 21 3.90 7.60 10.69
C LEU A 21 2.57 8.14 10.12
N LEU A 22 2.45 9.47 10.04
CA LEU A 22 1.26 10.16 9.51
C LEU A 22 1.01 9.80 8.05
N SER A 23 2.06 9.70 7.23
CA SER A 23 1.96 9.23 5.85
C SER A 23 1.36 7.82 5.78
N GLY A 24 1.74 6.91 6.68
CA GLY A 24 1.15 5.56 6.78
C GLY A 24 -0.35 5.57 7.09
N ILE A 25 -0.78 6.47 7.99
CA ILE A 25 -2.20 6.64 8.34
C ILE A 25 -3.01 7.08 7.10
N PHE A 26 -2.56 8.15 6.44
CA PHE A 26 -3.26 8.68 5.25
C PHE A 26 -3.17 7.74 4.04
N LEU A 27 -2.12 6.92 3.95
CA LEU A 27 -2.02 5.87 2.93
C LEU A 27 -3.17 4.86 3.07
N MET A 28 -3.54 4.51 4.30
CA MET A 28 -4.68 3.62 4.56
C MET A 28 -6.03 4.30 4.35
N VAL A 29 -6.15 5.59 4.67
CA VAL A 29 -7.35 6.38 4.32
C VAL A 29 -7.59 6.37 2.81
N GLY A 30 -6.56 6.62 2.00
CA GLY A 30 -6.67 6.57 0.54
C GLY A 30 -7.00 5.16 0.01
N CYS A 31 -6.39 4.12 0.59
CA CYS A 31 -6.75 2.74 0.24
C CYS A 31 -8.20 2.39 0.62
N ALA A 32 -8.68 2.90 1.75
CA ALA A 32 -10.02 2.67 2.25
C ALA A 32 -11.08 3.35 1.37
N ALA A 33 -10.78 4.55 0.87
CA ALA A 33 -11.67 5.28 -0.04
C ALA A 33 -11.83 4.58 -1.39
N PHE A 34 -10.82 3.86 -1.88
CA PHE A 34 -10.91 3.06 -3.12
C PHE A 34 -11.36 1.60 -2.89
N ILE A 35 -11.42 1.13 -1.63
CA ILE A 35 -11.61 -0.28 -1.26
C ILE A 35 -10.47 -1.16 -1.78
N GLY A 36 -9.22 -0.66 -1.76
CA GLY A 36 -8.07 -1.44 -2.15
C GLY A 36 -6.74 -0.68 -2.16
N CYS A 37 -5.66 -1.44 -2.33
CA CYS A 37 -4.31 -0.93 -2.56
C CYS A 37 -3.96 -1.02 -4.06
N PRO A 38 -2.79 -0.51 -4.50
CA PRO A 38 -2.39 -0.61 -5.91
C PRO A 38 -2.35 -2.04 -6.45
N ILE A 39 -2.00 -3.05 -5.64
CA ILE A 39 -2.03 -4.45 -6.10
C ILE A 39 -3.48 -4.90 -6.35
N LYS A 40 -4.38 -4.64 -5.39
CA LYS A 40 -5.80 -4.98 -5.53
C LYS A 40 -6.47 -4.24 -6.70
N LEU A 41 -6.01 -3.03 -7.01
CA LEU A 41 -6.45 -2.27 -8.19
C LEU A 41 -6.18 -3.05 -9.48
N PHE A 42 -4.96 -3.55 -9.68
CA PHE A 42 -4.63 -4.33 -10.87
C PHE A 42 -5.35 -5.69 -10.89
N LEU A 43 -5.52 -6.34 -9.73
CA LEU A 43 -6.30 -7.58 -9.66
C LEU A 43 -7.77 -7.37 -10.07
N ARG A 44 -8.41 -6.29 -9.57
CA ARG A 44 -9.78 -5.91 -9.98
C ARG A 44 -9.85 -5.57 -11.46
N LEU A 45 -8.88 -4.82 -11.98
CA LEU A 45 -8.80 -4.50 -13.41
C LEU A 45 -8.71 -5.78 -14.26
N THR A 46 -7.88 -6.74 -13.85
CA THR A 46 -7.74 -8.03 -14.55
C THR A 46 -8.95 -8.95 -14.41
N ALA A 47 -9.83 -8.70 -13.43
CA ALA A 47 -11.11 -9.39 -13.28
C ALA A 47 -12.23 -8.76 -14.14
N GLY A 48 -11.95 -7.65 -14.85
CA GLY A 48 -12.91 -6.95 -15.71
C GLY A 48 -13.62 -5.76 -15.05
N ASP A 49 -13.20 -5.32 -13.87
CA ASP A 49 -13.80 -4.18 -13.19
C ASP A 49 -13.32 -2.85 -13.81
N LEU A 50 -14.18 -2.24 -14.63
CA LEU A 50 -13.89 -0.96 -15.29
C LEU A 50 -13.93 0.24 -14.34
N THR A 51 -14.50 0.11 -13.13
CA THR A 51 -14.48 1.20 -12.13
C THR A 51 -13.05 1.51 -11.67
N THR A 52 -12.15 0.53 -11.79
CA THR A 52 -10.73 0.67 -11.45
C THR A 52 -10.00 1.67 -12.33
N LEU A 53 -10.51 2.01 -13.52
CA LEU A 53 -9.88 2.97 -14.43
C LEU A 53 -9.73 4.35 -13.79
N ALA A 54 -10.73 4.78 -13.01
CA ALA A 54 -10.67 6.03 -12.26
C ALA A 54 -9.56 5.98 -11.19
N GLY A 55 -9.45 4.87 -10.47
CA GLY A 55 -8.35 4.65 -9.53
C GLY A 55 -6.99 4.55 -10.21
N LEU A 56 -6.91 3.95 -11.39
CA LEU A 56 -5.68 3.81 -12.16
C LEU A 56 -5.18 5.19 -12.60
N ALA A 57 -6.07 6.00 -13.18
CA ALA A 57 -5.78 7.39 -13.53
C ALA A 57 -5.33 8.20 -12.29
N GLY A 58 -6.00 8.01 -11.15
CA GLY A 58 -5.62 8.62 -9.88
C GLY A 58 -4.21 8.22 -9.44
N LEU A 59 -3.90 6.93 -9.48
CA LEU A 59 -2.58 6.40 -9.13
C LEU A 59 -1.48 6.99 -10.02
N PHE A 60 -1.69 7.04 -11.34
CA PHE A 60 -0.76 7.66 -12.28
C PHE A 60 -0.56 9.15 -12.00
N ALA A 61 -1.65 9.90 -11.81
CA ALA A 61 -1.60 11.33 -11.50
C ALA A 61 -0.87 11.59 -10.17
N GLY A 62 -1.15 10.80 -9.13
CA GLY A 62 -0.49 10.90 -7.83
C GLY A 62 1.00 10.61 -7.91
N VAL A 63 1.40 9.55 -8.63
CA VAL A 63 2.83 9.23 -8.84
C VAL A 63 3.52 10.35 -9.61
N TRP A 64 2.88 10.91 -10.64
CA TRP A 64 3.41 12.01 -11.42
C TRP A 64 3.60 13.29 -10.58
N ILE A 65 2.61 13.66 -9.77
CA ILE A 65 2.71 14.81 -8.85
C ILE A 65 3.82 14.58 -7.82
N GLY A 66 3.89 13.37 -7.25
CA GLY A 66 4.96 12.98 -6.32
C GLY A 66 6.34 13.06 -6.95
N LEU A 67 6.50 12.64 -8.21
CA LEU A 67 7.75 12.76 -8.96
C LEU A 67 8.16 14.21 -9.18
N LYS A 68 7.23 15.09 -9.54
CA LYS A 68 7.49 16.54 -9.62
C LYS A 68 7.89 17.12 -8.26
N GLY A 69 7.31 16.61 -7.17
CA GLY A 69 7.73 16.95 -5.80
C GLY A 69 9.19 16.58 -5.55
N LEU A 70 9.55 15.32 -5.79
CA LEU A 70 10.93 14.83 -5.64
C LEU A 70 11.93 15.59 -6.52
N ALA A 71 11.56 15.91 -7.76
CA ALA A 71 12.40 16.68 -8.68
C ALA A 71 12.63 18.12 -8.19
N ALA A 72 11.72 18.66 -7.37
CA ALA A 72 11.83 19.97 -6.76
C ALA A 72 12.56 19.94 -5.39
N GLY A 73 13.32 18.89 -5.09
CA GLY A 73 14.10 18.77 -3.84
C GLY A 73 13.37 18.13 -2.67
N VAL A 74 12.03 18.04 -2.73
CA VAL A 74 11.21 17.48 -1.65
C VAL A 74 11.51 16.01 -1.49
N SER A 75 12.30 15.65 -0.50
CA SER A 75 12.55 14.26 -0.14
C SER A 75 12.51 14.12 1.38
N PHE A 76 11.97 13.01 1.88
CA PHE A 76 12.25 12.64 3.26
C PHE A 76 13.73 12.32 3.36
N GLU A 77 14.38 12.77 4.44
CA GLU A 77 15.81 12.56 4.64
C GLU A 77 16.18 11.10 4.41
N ARG A 78 17.35 10.87 3.81
CA ARG A 78 17.78 9.52 3.52
C ARG A 78 18.00 8.79 4.85
N PRO A 79 17.47 7.55 5.01
CA PRO A 79 17.70 6.77 6.21
C PRO A 79 19.20 6.62 6.48
N GLY A 80 19.63 7.04 7.67
CA GLY A 80 20.99 6.81 8.14
C GLY A 80 21.22 5.35 8.52
N ARG A 81 22.47 4.99 8.78
CA ARG A 81 22.78 3.74 9.50
C ARG A 81 22.25 3.88 10.92
N ALA A 82 21.14 3.20 11.23
CA ALA A 82 20.59 3.13 12.58
C ALA A 82 21.23 1.96 13.34
N GLY A 83 21.28 2.04 14.67
CA GLY A 83 21.72 0.93 15.52
C GLY A 83 20.97 -0.37 15.19
N GLY A 84 21.66 -1.51 15.26
CA GLY A 84 21.16 -2.82 14.80
C GLY A 84 19.83 -3.27 15.40
N SER A 85 19.40 -2.69 16.51
CA SER A 85 18.17 -3.05 17.24
C SER A 85 16.88 -2.48 16.63
N ALA A 86 16.91 -1.33 15.97
CA ALA A 86 15.69 -0.65 15.51
C ALA A 86 14.94 -1.45 14.42
N GLY A 87 15.67 -2.09 13.50
CA GLY A 87 15.08 -2.91 12.45
C GLY A 87 14.51 -4.26 12.92
N PHE A 88 14.80 -4.70 14.15
CA PHE A 88 14.38 -6.01 14.65
C PHE A 88 12.98 -6.00 15.28
N TRP A 89 12.53 -4.85 15.78
CA TRP A 89 11.24 -4.72 16.46
C TRP A 89 10.04 -5.03 15.58
N LEU A 90 10.12 -4.76 14.27
CA LEU A 90 8.98 -5.00 13.38
C LEU A 90 8.76 -6.48 13.03
N PRO A 91 9.79 -7.28 12.71
CA PRO A 91 9.67 -8.73 12.66
C PRO A 91 9.10 -9.33 13.95
N VAL A 92 9.50 -8.80 15.11
CA VAL A 92 8.95 -9.21 16.42
C VAL A 92 7.47 -8.86 16.52
N LEU A 93 7.06 -7.66 16.13
CA LEU A 93 5.65 -7.26 16.11
C LEU A 93 4.81 -8.16 15.19
N ALA A 94 5.34 -8.54 14.02
CA ALA A 94 4.66 -9.46 13.11
C ALA A 94 4.50 -10.86 13.72
N LEU A 95 5.54 -11.38 14.38
CA LEU A 95 5.47 -12.66 15.11
C LEU A 95 4.48 -12.60 16.28
N ALA A 96 4.44 -11.48 17.00
CA ALA A 96 3.45 -11.25 18.05
C ALA A 96 2.02 -11.21 17.49
N GLY A 97 1.80 -10.60 16.32
CA GLY A 97 0.51 -10.65 15.64
C GLY A 97 0.08 -12.07 15.27
N VAL A 98 1.02 -12.89 14.79
CA VAL A 98 0.75 -14.32 14.50
C VAL A 98 0.46 -15.09 15.78
N SER A 99 1.19 -14.87 16.88
CA SER A 99 0.94 -15.58 18.14
C SER A 99 -0.43 -15.22 18.73
N VAL A 100 -0.83 -13.95 18.65
CA VAL A 100 -2.15 -13.46 19.09
C VAL A 100 -3.30 -14.16 18.34
N TYR A 101 -3.12 -14.50 17.06
CA TYR A 101 -4.13 -15.26 16.31
C TYR A 101 -4.43 -16.63 16.95
N TRP A 102 -3.40 -17.34 17.41
CA TRP A 102 -3.53 -18.65 18.07
C TRP A 102 -4.07 -18.54 19.50
N LEU A 103 -3.70 -17.47 20.21
CA LEU A 103 -4.12 -17.22 21.58
C LEU A 103 -5.60 -16.81 21.71
N ARG A 104 -6.25 -16.40 20.61
CA ARG A 104 -7.69 -16.06 20.53
C ARG A 104 -8.18 -15.21 21.72
N PRO A 105 -7.55 -14.07 22.03
CA PRO A 105 -7.99 -13.26 23.15
C PRO A 105 -9.37 -12.64 22.90
N GLU A 106 -10.15 -12.47 23.96
CA GLU A 106 -11.57 -12.05 23.90
C GLU A 106 -11.80 -10.66 23.25
N PHE A 107 -10.77 -9.82 23.21
CA PHE A 107 -10.83 -8.51 22.56
C PHE A 107 -10.76 -8.59 21.02
N ILE A 108 -10.47 -9.75 20.42
CA ILE A 108 -10.43 -9.94 18.96
C ILE A 108 -11.77 -10.51 18.48
N GLN A 109 -12.57 -9.64 17.88
CA GLN A 109 -13.85 -10.02 17.28
C GLN A 109 -13.63 -10.66 15.91
N PHE A 110 -14.00 -11.93 15.77
CA PHE A 110 -13.96 -12.61 14.48
C PHE A 110 -15.17 -12.24 13.64
N SER A 111 -14.95 -11.84 12.39
CA SER A 111 -16.04 -11.52 11.47
C SER A 111 -16.85 -12.76 11.14
N VAL A 112 -18.14 -12.73 11.47
CA VAL A 112 -19.10 -13.81 11.20
C VAL A 112 -19.60 -13.77 9.75
N ARG A 113 -19.56 -12.59 9.10
CA ARG A 113 -20.06 -12.36 7.74
C ARG A 113 -19.13 -11.44 6.95
N GLY A 114 -19.21 -11.51 5.62
CA GLY A 114 -18.43 -10.67 4.70
C GLY A 114 -17.08 -11.24 4.32
N SER A 115 -16.25 -10.45 3.64
CA SER A 115 -14.93 -10.87 3.14
C SER A 115 -13.95 -11.25 4.26
N GLY A 116 -14.13 -10.70 5.47
CA GLY A 116 -13.33 -11.06 6.65
C GLY A 116 -13.63 -12.47 7.22
N ALA A 117 -14.80 -13.03 6.91
CA ALA A 117 -15.18 -14.39 7.31
C ALA A 117 -14.64 -15.46 6.35
N GLN A 118 -14.36 -15.08 5.10
CA GLN A 118 -13.79 -15.95 4.08
C GLN A 118 -12.28 -16.03 4.25
N HIS A 119 -11.80 -16.93 5.09
CA HIS A 119 -10.37 -17.15 5.29
C HIS A 119 -9.91 -18.48 4.68
N ALA A 120 -8.72 -18.45 4.08
CA ALA A 120 -8.04 -19.67 3.68
C ALA A 120 -7.59 -20.48 4.93
N PRO A 121 -7.31 -21.78 4.77
CA PRO A 121 -6.65 -22.56 5.82
C PRO A 121 -5.36 -21.85 6.27
N VAL A 122 -5.17 -21.72 7.58
CA VAL A 122 -4.11 -20.89 8.19
C VAL A 122 -2.73 -21.26 7.64
N MET A 123 -2.45 -22.55 7.48
CA MET A 123 -1.18 -23.04 6.95
C MET A 123 -0.97 -22.68 5.47
N ALA A 124 -2.03 -22.71 4.67
CA ALA A 124 -1.96 -22.27 3.28
C ALA A 124 -1.74 -20.75 3.18
N ALA A 125 -2.39 -19.96 4.05
CA ALA A 125 -2.19 -18.51 4.12
C ALA A 125 -0.76 -18.15 4.57
N LEU A 126 -0.23 -18.83 5.60
CA LEU A 126 1.15 -18.63 6.06
C LEU A 126 2.18 -19.05 5.00
N GLY A 127 1.98 -20.22 4.37
CA GLY A 127 2.87 -20.72 3.33
C GLY A 127 2.91 -19.81 2.10
N SER A 128 1.74 -19.40 1.61
CA SER A 128 1.64 -18.45 0.50
C SER A 128 2.17 -17.06 0.86
N GLY A 129 1.94 -16.57 2.07
CA GLY A 129 2.49 -15.31 2.57
C GLY A 129 4.03 -15.32 2.65
N LEU A 130 4.63 -16.40 3.16
CA LEU A 130 6.09 -16.58 3.19
C LEU A 130 6.69 -16.65 1.79
N LEU A 131 6.04 -17.40 0.89
CA LEU A 131 6.46 -17.54 -0.50
C LEU A 131 6.39 -16.20 -1.25
N LEU A 132 5.23 -15.52 -1.20
CA LEU A 132 5.03 -14.23 -1.83
C LEU A 132 5.93 -13.15 -1.23
N GLY A 133 6.12 -13.14 0.09
CA GLY A 133 7.05 -12.24 0.77
C GLY A 133 8.48 -12.45 0.32
N GLY A 134 8.95 -13.71 0.23
CA GLY A 134 10.28 -14.04 -0.26
C GLY A 134 10.49 -13.66 -1.72
N LEU A 135 9.51 -13.92 -2.59
CA LEU A 135 9.55 -13.52 -4.01
C LEU A 135 9.51 -12.00 -4.18
N ALA A 136 8.67 -11.30 -3.41
CA ALA A 136 8.54 -9.84 -3.47
C ALA A 136 9.81 -9.13 -2.98
N GLN A 137 10.47 -9.68 -1.96
CA GLN A 137 11.75 -9.18 -1.47
C GLN A 137 12.82 -9.29 -2.56
N ARG A 138 13.00 -10.47 -3.17
CA ARG A 138 14.01 -10.71 -4.21
C ARG A 138 13.76 -9.93 -5.50
N SER A 139 12.51 -9.90 -5.96
CA SER A 139 12.14 -9.19 -7.19
C SER A 139 12.11 -7.68 -7.03
N ARG A 140 12.10 -7.18 -5.78
CA ARG A 140 11.83 -5.78 -5.44
C ARG A 140 10.57 -5.25 -6.13
N PHE A 141 9.56 -6.10 -6.29
CA PHE A 141 8.32 -5.74 -6.96
C PHE A 141 7.61 -4.59 -6.23
N CYS A 142 7.15 -3.60 -7.00
CA CYS A 142 6.39 -2.48 -6.50
C CYS A 142 5.55 -1.90 -7.63
N VAL A 143 4.24 -1.87 -7.47
CA VAL A 143 3.33 -1.30 -8.49
C VAL A 143 3.60 0.19 -8.70
N THR A 144 3.72 0.97 -7.62
CA THR A 144 4.03 2.39 -7.72
C THR A 144 5.45 2.65 -8.23
N GLY A 145 6.40 1.78 -7.87
CA GLY A 145 7.76 1.81 -8.43
C GLY A 145 7.77 1.53 -9.93
N SER A 146 6.97 0.56 -10.39
CA SER A 146 6.83 0.25 -11.82
C SER A 146 6.28 1.45 -12.58
N VAL A 147 5.24 2.11 -12.07
CA VAL A 147 4.68 3.33 -12.67
C VAL A 147 5.72 4.47 -12.66
N ARG A 148 6.34 4.73 -11.51
CA ARG A 148 7.35 5.77 -11.32
C ARG A 148 8.53 5.61 -12.27
N ASP A 149 9.12 4.42 -12.30
CA ASP A 149 10.32 4.14 -13.09
C ASP A 149 10.00 4.11 -14.58
N THR A 150 8.77 3.78 -14.96
CA THR A 150 8.32 3.92 -16.36
C THR A 150 8.21 5.38 -16.77
N LEU A 151 7.77 6.27 -15.87
CA LEU A 151 7.73 7.71 -16.14
C LEU A 151 9.14 8.33 -16.23
N LEU A 152 10.13 7.79 -15.51
CA LEU A 152 11.50 8.30 -15.50
C LEU A 152 12.40 7.68 -16.60
N LEU A 153 12.32 6.37 -16.80
CA LEU A 153 13.23 5.58 -17.64
C LEU A 153 12.56 5.05 -18.92
N GLY A 154 11.25 5.29 -19.08
CA GLY A 154 10.47 4.79 -20.21
C GLY A 154 10.46 3.26 -20.28
N ARG A 155 10.66 2.73 -21.49
CA ARG A 155 10.62 1.28 -21.81
C ARG A 155 11.79 0.48 -21.24
N ARG A 156 12.84 1.12 -20.70
CA ARG A 156 14.00 0.42 -20.13
C ARG A 156 13.79 -0.06 -18.69
N ASN A 157 12.57 0.05 -18.17
CA ASN A 157 12.25 -0.31 -16.80
C ASN A 157 12.03 -1.83 -16.63
N PRO A 158 12.90 -2.55 -15.91
CA PRO A 158 12.70 -3.98 -15.64
C PRO A 158 11.48 -4.25 -14.74
N LEU A 159 11.05 -3.29 -13.90
CA LEU A 159 9.85 -3.45 -13.07
C LEU A 159 8.56 -3.45 -13.90
N LEU A 160 8.57 -2.79 -15.06
CA LEU A 160 7.42 -2.80 -15.98
C LEU A 160 7.14 -4.21 -16.52
N TRP A 161 8.19 -4.99 -16.78
CA TRP A 161 8.05 -6.41 -17.15
C TRP A 161 7.47 -7.24 -16.00
N GLY A 162 7.88 -6.96 -14.76
CA GLY A 162 7.29 -7.59 -13.57
C GLY A 162 5.79 -7.27 -13.41
N LEU A 163 5.41 -6.00 -13.62
CA LEU A 163 4.00 -5.59 -13.62
C LEU A 163 3.22 -6.23 -14.78
N GLY A 164 3.80 -6.28 -15.97
CA GLY A 164 3.21 -6.94 -17.14
C GLY A 164 2.97 -8.43 -16.89
N ALA A 165 3.97 -9.16 -16.39
CA ALA A 165 3.84 -10.57 -16.03
C ALA A 165 2.76 -10.78 -14.96
N PHE A 166 2.71 -9.92 -13.93
CA PHE A 166 1.67 -9.96 -12.90
C PHE A 166 0.27 -9.79 -13.50
N VAL A 167 0.07 -8.80 -14.37
CA VAL A 167 -1.22 -8.54 -15.04
C VAL A 167 -1.63 -9.71 -15.94
N VAL A 168 -0.69 -10.23 -16.75
CA VAL A 168 -0.99 -11.35 -17.66
C VAL A 168 -1.36 -12.61 -16.87
N VAL A 169 -0.59 -12.97 -15.85
CA VAL A 169 -0.89 -14.14 -15.01
C VAL A 169 -2.22 -13.96 -14.27
N ALA A 170 -2.47 -12.78 -13.69
CA ALA A 170 -3.74 -12.51 -13.02
C ALA A 170 -4.93 -12.60 -13.97
N LEU A 171 -4.81 -12.09 -15.19
CA LEU A 171 -5.84 -12.21 -16.23
C LEU A 171 -6.09 -13.67 -16.59
N LEU A 172 -5.04 -14.44 -16.88
CA LEU A 172 -5.17 -15.86 -17.22
C LEU A 172 -5.83 -16.67 -16.11
N VAL A 173 -5.47 -16.42 -14.85
CA VAL A 173 -6.10 -17.06 -13.69
C VAL A 173 -7.57 -16.69 -13.56
N ASN A 174 -7.93 -15.41 -13.77
CA ASN A 174 -9.32 -14.96 -13.74
C ASN A 174 -10.16 -15.59 -14.87
N LEU A 175 -9.59 -15.73 -16.07
CA LEU A 175 -10.24 -16.42 -17.19
C LEU A 175 -10.43 -17.92 -16.89
N ALA A 176 -9.37 -18.60 -16.44
CA ALA A 176 -9.42 -20.02 -16.10
C ALA A 176 -10.40 -20.32 -14.95
N SER A 177 -10.55 -19.39 -14.01
CA SER A 177 -11.47 -19.51 -12.88
C SER A 177 -12.90 -19.04 -13.19
N GLY A 178 -13.18 -18.55 -14.40
CA GLY A 178 -14.48 -17.99 -14.78
C GLY A 178 -14.89 -16.72 -14.01
N GLN A 179 -13.92 -16.04 -13.39
CA GLN A 179 -14.15 -14.83 -12.58
C GLN A 179 -14.09 -13.54 -13.39
N PHE A 180 -13.65 -13.62 -14.65
CA PHE A 180 -13.61 -12.47 -15.55
C PHE A 180 -15.03 -12.03 -15.92
N ARG A 181 -15.46 -10.89 -15.37
CA ARG A 181 -16.77 -10.27 -15.63
C ARG A 181 -16.56 -8.81 -16.00
N PRO A 182 -16.50 -8.47 -17.29
CA PRO A 182 -16.36 -7.08 -17.71
C PRO A 182 -17.64 -6.30 -17.34
N GLY A 183 -17.50 -5.24 -16.53
CA GLY A 183 -18.63 -4.40 -16.17
C GLY A 183 -18.28 -3.26 -15.22
N LEU A 184 -19.12 -2.22 -15.21
CA LEU A 184 -19.04 -1.11 -14.24
C LEU A 184 -19.88 -1.35 -12.97
N TYR A 185 -20.96 -2.13 -13.08
CA TYR A 185 -21.95 -2.28 -12.01
C TYR A 185 -21.81 -3.62 -11.29
N GLY A 186 -22.06 -3.63 -9.98
CA GLY A 186 -22.13 -4.87 -9.18
C GLY A 186 -20.78 -5.58 -8.99
N GLN A 187 -19.66 -4.90 -9.22
CA GLN A 187 -18.32 -5.48 -9.04
C GLN A 187 -17.98 -5.63 -7.55
N PRO A 188 -17.35 -6.76 -7.14
CA PRO A 188 -17.05 -7.02 -5.74
C PRO A 188 -15.98 -6.06 -5.22
N GLY A 189 -16.28 -5.37 -4.12
CA GLY A 189 -15.35 -4.41 -3.51
C GLY A 189 -15.10 -3.16 -4.36
N ALA A 190 -16.12 -2.74 -5.11
CA ALA A 190 -16.13 -1.53 -5.92
C ALA A 190 -17.30 -0.61 -5.55
N HIS A 191 -17.20 0.66 -5.92
CA HIS A 191 -18.27 1.65 -5.84
C HIS A 191 -18.22 2.56 -7.07
N LEU A 192 -19.33 3.23 -7.37
CA LEU A 192 -19.48 4.04 -8.60
C LEU A 192 -18.98 5.48 -8.46
N GLU A 193 -18.64 5.91 -7.25
CA GLU A 193 -18.08 7.24 -6.97
C GLU A 193 -16.65 7.39 -7.53
N HIS A 194 -16.52 7.55 -8.85
CA HIS A 194 -15.24 7.57 -9.58
C HIS A 194 -14.31 8.69 -9.13
N LEU A 195 -14.84 9.85 -8.77
CA LEU A 195 -14.05 10.98 -8.27
C LEU A 195 -13.28 10.60 -6.99
N TRP A 196 -13.93 9.90 -6.06
CA TRP A 196 -13.30 9.49 -4.81
C TRP A 196 -12.36 8.32 -4.99
N SER A 197 -12.63 7.42 -5.95
CA SER A 197 -11.66 6.41 -6.39
C SER A 197 -10.38 7.06 -6.94
N PHE A 198 -10.53 8.10 -7.77
CA PHE A 198 -9.42 8.86 -8.32
C PHE A 198 -8.63 9.58 -7.23
N LEU A 199 -9.31 10.34 -6.36
CA LEU A 199 -8.65 11.10 -5.28
C LEU A 199 -7.97 10.19 -4.25
N GLY A 200 -8.61 9.07 -3.89
CA GLY A 200 -8.02 8.09 -2.97
C GLY A 200 -6.74 7.47 -3.52
N MET A 201 -6.74 7.07 -4.80
CA MET A 201 -5.54 6.53 -5.45
C MET A 201 -4.50 7.59 -5.79
N LEU A 202 -4.91 8.84 -6.03
CA LEU A 202 -4.00 9.98 -6.15
C LEU A 202 -3.23 10.21 -4.86
N LEU A 203 -3.92 10.22 -3.72
CA LEU A 203 -3.30 10.32 -2.39
C LEU A 203 -2.32 9.16 -2.17
N VAL A 204 -2.73 7.93 -2.46
CA VAL A 204 -1.89 6.73 -2.29
C VAL A 204 -0.66 6.80 -3.18
N GLY A 205 -0.81 7.17 -4.46
CA GLY A 205 0.28 7.29 -5.42
C GLY A 205 1.29 8.37 -5.00
N TRP A 206 0.79 9.53 -4.61
CA TRP A 206 1.63 10.66 -4.18
C TRP A 206 2.43 10.30 -2.93
N LEU A 207 1.75 9.85 -1.87
CA LEU A 207 2.43 9.43 -0.63
C LEU A 207 3.45 8.34 -0.93
N SER A 208 3.07 7.30 -1.68
CA SER A 208 3.96 6.18 -2.03
C SER A 208 5.26 6.62 -2.71
N VAL A 209 5.24 7.70 -3.51
CA VAL A 209 6.46 8.24 -4.10
C VAL A 209 7.34 8.92 -3.05
N LEU A 210 6.74 9.70 -2.15
CA LEU A 210 7.45 10.41 -1.08
C LEU A 210 8.09 9.42 -0.08
N ILE A 211 7.34 8.43 0.41
CA ILE A 211 7.86 7.40 1.33
C ILE A 211 8.67 6.29 0.61
N GLY A 212 8.78 6.36 -0.72
CA GLY A 212 9.58 5.43 -1.52
C GLY A 212 9.04 4.00 -1.63
N GLY A 213 7.73 3.79 -1.56
CA GLY A 213 7.08 2.49 -1.76
C GLY A 213 5.58 2.49 -1.47
N CYS A 214 4.82 1.63 -2.15
CA CYS A 214 3.39 1.39 -1.85
C CYS A 214 3.20 0.59 -0.54
N PRO A 215 1.96 0.43 -0.01
CA PRO A 215 1.72 -0.28 1.25
C PRO A 215 2.43 -1.65 1.34
N PHE A 216 2.35 -2.42 0.25
CA PHE A 216 2.99 -3.73 0.16
C PHE A 216 4.52 -3.62 0.23
N ARG A 217 5.13 -2.66 -0.48
CA ARG A 217 6.58 -2.47 -0.45
C ARG A 217 7.07 -1.98 0.92
N GLN A 218 6.27 -1.22 1.66
CA GLN A 218 6.63 -0.80 3.01
C GLN A 218 6.72 -2.00 3.96
N LEU A 219 5.82 -2.99 3.84
CA LEU A 219 5.90 -4.25 4.59
C LEU A 219 7.18 -5.05 4.28
N ILE A 220 7.56 -5.10 3.00
CA ILE A 220 8.79 -5.80 2.58
C ILE A 220 10.04 -5.08 3.11
N LYS A 221 10.14 -3.76 2.94
CA LYS A 221 11.27 -2.95 3.45
C LYS A 221 11.41 -3.03 4.97
N ALA A 222 10.28 -2.99 5.67
CA ALA A 222 10.21 -3.24 7.09
C ALA A 222 10.83 -4.60 7.47
N GLY A 223 10.51 -5.66 6.72
CA GLY A 223 11.10 -6.99 6.89
C GLY A 223 12.59 -7.08 6.54
N GLU A 224 13.10 -6.17 5.71
CA GLU A 224 14.53 -5.99 5.40
C GLU A 224 15.28 -5.21 6.49
N GLY A 225 14.60 -4.70 7.53
CA GLY A 225 15.21 -3.97 8.64
C GLY A 225 15.19 -2.44 8.48
N ASP A 226 14.41 -1.90 7.54
CA ASP A 226 14.17 -0.46 7.44
C ASP A 226 13.18 -0.02 8.53
N ALA A 227 13.71 0.60 9.59
CA ALA A 227 12.93 1.06 10.74
C ALA A 227 11.95 2.18 10.36
N ASP A 228 12.30 3.00 9.37
CA ASP A 228 11.43 4.07 8.92
C ASP A 228 10.25 3.54 8.10
N ALA A 229 10.48 2.54 7.24
CA ALA A 229 9.40 1.78 6.60
C ALA A 229 8.55 1.08 7.67
N GLY A 230 9.18 0.61 8.73
CA GLY A 230 8.48 0.06 9.89
C GLY A 230 7.55 1.06 10.57
N LEU A 231 7.96 2.32 10.69
CA LEU A 231 7.11 3.37 11.23
C LEU A 231 5.92 3.70 10.30
N VAL A 232 6.11 3.64 8.99
CA VAL A 232 4.99 3.69 8.04
C VAL A 232 4.04 2.51 8.28
N VAL A 233 4.55 1.30 8.50
CA VAL A 233 3.72 0.11 8.80
C VAL A 233 2.91 0.28 10.08
N VAL A 234 3.51 0.82 11.15
CA VAL A 234 2.78 1.17 12.36
C VAL A 234 1.68 2.19 12.06
N GLY A 235 1.99 3.22 11.27
CA GLY A 235 1.01 4.20 10.80
C GLY A 235 -0.11 3.59 9.99
N MET A 236 0.21 2.61 9.14
CA MET A 236 -0.79 1.83 8.39
C MET A 236 -1.69 1.01 9.31
N LEU A 237 -1.15 0.38 10.35
CA LEU A 237 -1.95 -0.37 11.33
C LEU A 237 -2.91 0.55 12.11
N LEU A 238 -2.40 1.69 12.58
CA LEU A 238 -3.21 2.71 13.25
C LEU A 238 -4.27 3.28 12.30
N GLY A 239 -3.89 3.61 11.07
CA GLY A 239 -4.79 4.13 10.05
C GLY A 239 -5.88 3.14 9.66
N ALA A 240 -5.54 1.85 9.54
CA ALA A 240 -6.53 0.79 9.35
C ALA A 240 -7.51 0.78 10.52
N GLY A 241 -7.02 0.73 11.77
CA GLY A 241 -7.87 0.78 12.97
C GLY A 241 -8.81 1.99 12.98
N LEU A 242 -8.32 3.19 12.66
CA LEU A 242 -9.13 4.41 12.56
C LEU A 242 -10.18 4.33 11.45
N VAL A 243 -9.82 3.79 10.29
CA VAL A 243 -10.75 3.60 9.18
C VAL A 243 -11.92 2.71 9.58
N GLN A 244 -11.66 1.64 10.35
CA GLN A 244 -12.72 0.77 10.85
C GLN A 244 -13.51 1.43 11.99
N ALA A 245 -12.83 2.01 12.98
CA ALA A 245 -13.46 2.58 14.18
C ALA A 245 -14.37 3.77 13.88
N TRP A 246 -13.99 4.60 12.90
CA TRP A 246 -14.75 5.80 12.52
C TRP A 246 -15.59 5.60 11.25
N GLY A 247 -15.67 4.38 10.72
CA GLY A 247 -16.47 4.08 9.54
C GLY A 247 -16.06 4.89 8.30
N LEU A 248 -14.75 5.09 8.09
CA LEU A 248 -14.22 5.86 6.94
C LEU A 248 -14.17 5.03 5.65
N ALA A 249 -14.28 3.71 5.77
CA ALA A 249 -14.16 2.79 4.64
C ALA A 249 -15.30 2.98 3.64
N ALA A 250 -14.95 3.01 2.35
CA ALA A 250 -15.96 2.99 1.31
C ALA A 250 -16.66 1.63 1.26
N THR A 251 -17.93 1.66 0.86
CA THR A 251 -18.78 0.47 0.67
C THR A 251 -19.32 0.44 -0.75
N ALA A 252 -20.06 -0.60 -1.13
CA ALA A 252 -20.72 -0.65 -2.44
C ALA A 252 -21.69 0.54 -2.68
N ALA A 253 -22.23 1.12 -1.60
CA ALA A 253 -23.09 2.31 -1.68
C ALA A 253 -22.31 3.61 -1.95
N GLY A 254 -20.98 3.62 -1.80
CA GLY A 254 -20.13 4.78 -1.99
C GLY A 254 -19.22 5.08 -0.80
N VAL A 255 -18.56 6.24 -0.87
CA VAL A 255 -17.66 6.73 0.18
C VAL A 255 -18.45 7.54 1.21
N PRO A 256 -18.35 7.22 2.52
CA PRO A 256 -19.04 7.97 3.56
C PRO A 256 -18.50 9.40 3.66
N LEU A 257 -19.31 10.34 4.17
CA LEU A 257 -18.93 11.76 4.30
C LEU A 257 -17.61 11.95 5.06
N TYR A 258 -17.44 11.24 6.19
CA TYR A 258 -16.20 11.30 6.95
C TYR A 258 -15.00 10.74 6.17
N GLY A 259 -15.21 9.69 5.36
CA GLY A 259 -14.18 9.17 4.45
C GLY A 259 -13.78 10.18 3.37
N LYS A 260 -14.76 10.89 2.79
CA LYS A 260 -14.54 11.99 1.84
C LYS A 260 -13.67 13.08 2.46
N ILE A 261 -14.03 13.54 3.67
CA ILE A 261 -13.27 14.55 4.41
C ILE A 261 -11.85 14.05 4.71
N ALA A 262 -11.70 12.80 5.17
CA ALA A 262 -10.40 12.23 5.51
C ALA A 262 -9.44 12.17 4.31
N VAL A 263 -9.94 11.86 3.10
CA VAL A 263 -9.14 11.92 1.86
C VAL A 263 -8.68 13.35 1.57
N LEU A 264 -9.56 14.34 1.70
CA LEU A 264 -9.20 15.74 1.48
C LEU A 264 -8.17 16.24 2.50
N VAL A 265 -8.32 15.86 3.78
CA VAL A 265 -7.33 16.15 4.83
C VAL A 265 -5.99 15.50 4.51
N GLY A 266 -5.97 14.25 4.03
CA GLY A 266 -4.74 13.59 3.61
C GLY A 266 -4.06 14.27 2.41
N LEU A 267 -4.83 14.76 1.45
CA LEU A 267 -4.30 15.54 0.32
C LEU A 267 -3.75 16.89 0.78
N ALA A 268 -4.45 17.59 1.68
CA ALA A 268 -3.99 18.83 2.28
C ALA A 268 -2.70 18.61 3.07
N PHE A 269 -2.64 17.57 3.92
CA PHE A 269 -1.44 17.17 4.64
C PHE A 269 -0.27 16.94 3.68
N THR A 270 -0.47 16.11 2.65
CA THR A 270 0.60 15.81 1.68
C THR A 270 1.09 17.07 0.96
N SER A 271 0.16 17.94 0.56
CA SER A 271 0.48 19.21 -0.11
C SER A 271 1.26 20.16 0.79
N ILE A 272 0.83 20.33 2.04
CA ILE A 272 1.52 21.19 3.03
C ILE A 272 2.94 20.68 3.27
N ASN A 273 3.14 19.38 3.42
CA ASN A 273 4.47 18.81 3.62
C ASN A 273 5.39 19.06 2.43
N VAL A 274 4.86 18.92 1.21
CA VAL A 274 5.61 19.23 -0.01
C VAL A 274 5.97 20.72 -0.08
N LEU A 275 5.07 21.61 0.33
CA LEU A 275 5.34 23.06 0.35
C LEU A 275 6.35 23.46 1.43
N LEU A 276 6.27 22.87 2.62
CA LEU A 276 7.21 23.13 3.71
C LEU A 276 8.61 22.65 3.37
N ALA A 277 8.74 21.46 2.80
CA ALA A 277 10.03 20.91 2.38
C ALA A 277 10.71 21.74 1.26
N ARG A 278 9.94 22.46 0.44
CA ARG A 278 10.52 23.39 -0.56
C ARG A 278 11.14 24.64 0.06
N ARG A 279 10.67 25.06 1.24
CA ARG A 279 11.15 26.31 1.88
C ARG A 279 12.50 26.14 2.59
N THR A 280 12.91 24.92 2.88
CA THR A 280 14.17 24.63 3.57
C THR A 280 15.38 24.59 2.62
N ASP A 281 15.16 24.51 1.31
CA ASP A 281 16.22 24.37 0.29
C ASP A 281 16.53 25.67 -0.49
N GLY A 282 15.87 26.80 -0.15
CA GLY A 282 16.08 28.11 -0.78
C GLY A 282 16.55 29.16 0.20
#